data_AF-A0A378YQT6-F1
#
_entry.id   AF-A0A378YQT6-F1
#
_cell.length_a   1.000
_cell.length_b   1.000
_cell.length_c   1.000
_cell.angle_alpha   90.00
_cell.angle_beta   90.00
_cell.angle_gamma   90.00
#
_symmetry.space_group_name_H-M   'P 1'
#
loop_
_entity.id
_entity.type
_entity.pdbx_description
1 polymer ?
#
loop_
_entity_poly.entity_id
_entity_poly.type
_entity_poly.pdbx_seq_one_letter_code
_entity_poly.pdbx_strand_id
1 'polypeptide(L)'
;MHAGYPSDLLTDTDEQVRTRAVDSWMAWEDAHVSLGAKPAADEQDPVWRRVFATLVVHYWKHAAFLPPSALWDGLPALHHIPAVLIQGKLDVSGPAATAWELHKAWPGSRFVLIDDEGHGGPAMIQAMMRAIAAFAEQPEP
;
A
#
# COMPACT_ATOMS: atom_id res chain seq x y z
N MET A 1 -9.22 -21.98 -24.02
CA MET A 1 -8.53 -20.94 -23.22
C MET A 1 -9.58 -20.28 -22.35
N HIS A 2 -9.72 -20.68 -21.09
CA HIS A 2 -10.47 -19.87 -20.13
C HIS A 2 -9.54 -18.73 -19.70
N ALA A 3 -9.81 -17.52 -20.17
CA ALA A 3 -9.25 -16.32 -19.56
C ALA A 3 -9.97 -16.12 -18.21
N GLY A 4 -9.54 -16.87 -17.19
CA GLY A 4 -9.94 -16.64 -15.81
C GLY A 4 -9.41 -15.29 -15.33
N TYR A 5 -10.03 -14.73 -14.30
CA TYR A 5 -9.48 -13.54 -13.65
C TYR A 5 -8.09 -13.87 -13.07
N PRO A 6 -7.18 -12.90 -12.92
CA PRO A 6 -5.85 -13.14 -12.31
C PRO A 6 -5.92 -13.86 -10.96
N SER A 7 -7.00 -13.66 -10.20
CA SER A 7 -7.29 -14.38 -8.96
C SER A 7 -7.40 -15.89 -9.13
N ASP A 8 -7.99 -16.33 -10.24
CA ASP A 8 -8.35 -17.74 -10.43
C ASP A 8 -7.08 -18.56 -10.75
N LEU A 9 -6.07 -17.93 -11.36
CA LEU A 9 -4.77 -18.54 -11.65
C LEU A 9 -3.92 -18.74 -10.39
N LEU A 10 -4.03 -17.84 -9.41
CA LEU A 10 -3.29 -17.95 -8.14
C LEU A 10 -3.84 -19.08 -7.24
N THR A 11 -5.10 -19.46 -7.44
CA THR A 11 -5.78 -20.54 -6.71
C THR A 11 -6.04 -21.79 -7.56
N ASP A 12 -5.44 -21.89 -8.75
CA ASP A 12 -5.65 -23.03 -9.66
C ASP A 12 -5.29 -24.36 -8.99
N THR A 13 -5.88 -25.47 -9.43
CA THR A 13 -5.52 -26.81 -8.95
C THR A 13 -4.12 -27.25 -9.41
N ASP A 14 -3.66 -26.77 -10.57
CA ASP A 14 -2.33 -27.05 -11.13
C ASP A 14 -1.26 -26.17 -10.48
N GLU A 15 -0.26 -26.80 -9.87
CA GLU A 15 0.86 -26.12 -9.23
C GLU A 15 1.69 -25.27 -10.20
N GLN A 16 1.91 -25.75 -11.42
CA GLN A 16 2.71 -25.01 -12.41
C GLN A 16 1.98 -23.77 -12.91
N VAL A 17 0.65 -23.78 -12.92
CA VAL A 17 -0.16 -22.59 -13.22
C VAL A 17 -0.01 -21.58 -12.09
N ARG A 18 -0.18 -22.01 -10.82
CA ARG A 18 -0.03 -21.14 -9.66
C ARG A 18 1.35 -20.50 -9.57
N THR A 19 2.42 -21.28 -9.74
CA THR A 19 3.80 -20.77 -9.65
C THR A 19 4.06 -19.69 -10.71
N ARG A 20 3.67 -19.93 -11.97
CA ARG A 20 3.83 -18.92 -13.03
C ARG A 20 3.01 -17.66 -12.77
N ALA A 21 1.81 -17.80 -12.21
CA ALA A 21 0.96 -16.67 -11.84
C ALA A 21 1.60 -15.84 -10.72
N VAL A 22 2.14 -16.50 -9.68
CA VAL A 22 2.87 -15.83 -8.59
C VAL A 22 4.09 -15.09 -9.14
N ASP A 23 4.93 -15.73 -9.95
CA ASP A 23 6.14 -15.09 -10.49
C ASP A 23 5.82 -13.88 -11.37
N SER A 24 4.78 -13.98 -12.20
CA SER A 24 4.34 -12.87 -13.04
C SER A 24 3.80 -11.71 -12.20
N TRP A 25 3.03 -12.02 -11.16
CA TRP A 25 2.48 -11.01 -10.25
C TRP A 25 3.59 -10.33 -9.43
N MET A 26 4.53 -11.09 -8.88
CA MET A 26 5.69 -10.57 -8.15
C MET A 26 6.56 -9.67 -9.04
N ALA A 27 6.82 -10.08 -10.29
CA ALA A 27 7.57 -9.25 -11.23
C ALA A 27 6.86 -7.91 -11.54
N TRP A 28 5.52 -7.93 -11.63
CA TRP A 28 4.73 -6.71 -11.78
C TRP A 28 4.76 -5.85 -10.51
N GLU A 29 4.62 -6.46 -9.33
CA GLU A 29 4.72 -5.80 -8.03
C GLU A 29 6.05 -5.05 -7.90
N ASP A 30 7.15 -5.77 -8.04
CA ASP A 30 8.52 -5.25 -7.94
C ASP A 30 8.76 -4.08 -8.91
N ALA A 31 8.22 -4.16 -10.13
CA ALA A 31 8.42 -3.14 -11.15
C ALA A 31 7.82 -1.79 -10.75
N HIS A 32 6.63 -1.78 -10.15
CA HIS A 32 5.92 -0.53 -9.89
C HIS A 32 6.20 0.03 -8.48
N VAL A 33 6.48 -0.82 -7.49
CA VAL A 33 6.92 -0.36 -6.15
C VAL A 33 8.35 0.17 -6.13
N SER A 34 9.17 -0.17 -7.13
CA SER A 34 10.57 0.27 -7.22
C SER A 34 10.79 1.65 -7.87
N LEU A 35 9.71 2.35 -8.22
CA LEU A 35 9.81 3.73 -8.71
C LEU A 35 10.31 4.65 -7.59
N GLY A 36 11.24 5.56 -7.92
CA GLY A 36 11.85 6.50 -6.97
C GLY A 36 12.96 5.90 -6.11
N ALA A 37 12.68 4.80 -5.40
CA ALA A 37 13.69 4.06 -4.64
C ALA A 37 13.57 2.57 -4.92
N LYS A 38 14.68 1.94 -5.33
CA LYS A 38 14.70 0.49 -5.54
C LYS A 38 14.81 -0.21 -4.18
N PRO A 39 13.88 -1.11 -3.82
CA PRO A 39 14.06 -1.96 -2.65
C PRO A 39 15.38 -2.72 -2.78
N ALA A 40 16.01 -3.02 -1.64
CA ALA A 40 17.10 -3.99 -1.65
C ALA A 40 16.56 -5.30 -2.24
N ALA A 41 17.30 -5.89 -3.18
CA ALA A 41 16.92 -7.19 -3.72
C ALA A 41 17.09 -8.23 -2.60
N ASP A 42 15.99 -8.64 -1.98
CA ASP A 42 15.95 -9.82 -1.14
C ASP A 42 15.37 -10.99 -1.93
N GLU A 43 15.96 -12.17 -1.72
CA GLU A 43 15.39 -13.39 -2.25
C GLU A 43 14.22 -13.77 -1.34
N GLN A 44 13.02 -13.41 -1.77
CA GLN A 44 11.81 -13.67 -0.97
C GLN A 44 11.48 -15.16 -0.95
N ASP A 45 11.13 -15.66 0.23
CA ASP A 45 10.66 -17.04 0.44
C ASP A 45 9.49 -17.38 -0.53
N PRO A 46 9.58 -18.50 -1.29
CA PRO A 46 8.52 -18.92 -2.21
C PRO A 46 7.14 -19.07 -1.56
N VAL A 47 7.09 -19.50 -0.29
CA VAL A 47 5.81 -19.60 0.44
C VAL A 47 5.25 -18.20 0.70
N TRP A 48 6.07 -17.27 1.16
CA TRP A 48 5.68 -15.87 1.35
C TRP A 48 5.15 -15.24 0.06
N ARG A 49 5.88 -15.36 -1.07
CA ARG A 49 5.49 -14.80 -2.38
C ARG A 49 4.10 -15.27 -2.79
N ARG A 50 3.84 -16.57 -2.65
CA ARG A 50 2.53 -17.17 -2.96
C ARG A 50 1.43 -16.62 -2.05
N VAL A 51 1.65 -16.58 -0.74
CA VAL A 51 0.66 -16.09 0.22
C VAL A 51 0.36 -14.61 -0.02
N PHE A 52 1.40 -13.79 -0.19
CA PHE A 52 1.29 -12.37 -0.45
C PHE A 52 0.48 -12.07 -1.72
N ALA A 53 0.88 -12.62 -2.87
CA ALA A 53 0.16 -12.44 -4.13
C ALA A 53 -1.30 -12.89 -4.03
N THR A 54 -1.55 -14.05 -3.41
CA THR A 54 -2.90 -14.60 -3.26
C THR A 54 -3.78 -13.68 -2.41
N LEU A 55 -3.28 -13.21 -1.28
CA LEU A 55 -4.05 -12.35 -0.37
C LEU A 55 -4.32 -10.98 -0.99
N VAL A 56 -3.31 -10.34 -1.61
CA VAL A 56 -3.49 -9.02 -2.24
C VAL A 56 -4.58 -9.10 -3.31
N VAL A 57 -4.46 -10.05 -4.24
CA VAL A 57 -5.44 -10.22 -5.32
C VAL A 57 -6.82 -10.60 -4.79
N HIS A 58 -6.91 -11.40 -3.72
CA HIS A 58 -8.18 -11.75 -3.10
C HIS A 58 -8.91 -10.51 -2.56
N TYR A 59 -8.23 -9.66 -1.77
CA TYR A 59 -8.86 -8.45 -1.23
C TYR A 59 -9.21 -7.45 -2.34
N TRP A 60 -8.36 -7.29 -3.36
CA TRP A 60 -8.66 -6.41 -4.49
C TRP A 60 -9.89 -6.87 -5.28
N LYS A 61 -10.00 -8.19 -5.56
CA LYS A 61 -11.17 -8.77 -6.24
C LYS A 61 -12.49 -8.48 -5.53
N HIS A 62 -12.46 -8.39 -4.20
CA HIS A 62 -13.65 -8.21 -3.38
C HIS A 62 -13.84 -6.77 -2.87
N ALA A 63 -13.11 -5.78 -3.41
CA ALA A 63 -13.14 -4.40 -2.93
C ALA A 63 -12.94 -4.30 -1.40
N ALA A 64 -12.01 -5.12 -0.88
CA ALA A 64 -11.76 -5.30 0.55
C ALA A 64 -13.00 -5.65 1.40
N PHE A 65 -14.06 -6.19 0.78
CA PHE A 65 -15.36 -6.49 1.40
C PHE A 65 -16.07 -5.27 1.98
N LEU A 66 -15.75 -4.08 1.47
CA LEU A 66 -16.32 -2.82 1.91
C LEU A 66 -17.18 -2.19 0.81
N PRO A 67 -18.26 -1.46 1.18
CA PRO A 67 -18.92 -0.59 0.23
C PRO A 67 -17.96 0.55 -0.20
N PRO A 68 -18.13 1.13 -1.40
CA PRO A 68 -17.18 2.11 -1.96
C PRO A 68 -16.87 3.32 -1.07
N SER A 69 -17.82 3.76 -0.25
CA SER A 69 -17.67 4.93 0.63
C SER A 69 -17.26 4.61 2.06
N ALA A 70 -17.07 3.33 2.43
CA ALA A 70 -16.95 2.90 3.82
C ALA A 70 -15.91 3.70 4.63
N LEU A 71 -14.73 3.94 4.05
CA LEU A 71 -13.66 4.67 4.71
C LEU A 71 -13.96 6.18 4.80
N TRP A 72 -14.59 6.76 3.78
CA TRP A 72 -14.96 8.18 3.75
C TRP A 72 -16.08 8.48 4.74
N ASP A 73 -17.08 7.61 4.83
CA ASP A 73 -18.19 7.73 5.76
C ASP A 73 -17.72 7.57 7.22
N GLY A 74 -16.67 6.77 7.44
CA GLY A 74 -16.04 6.57 8.74
C GLY A 74 -15.03 7.66 9.15
N LEU A 75 -14.54 8.46 8.20
CA LEU A 75 -13.49 9.46 8.45
C LEU A 75 -13.82 10.47 9.56
N PRO A 76 -15.06 11.00 9.68
CA PRO A 76 -15.41 11.93 10.76
C PRO A 76 -15.13 11.41 12.17
N ALA A 77 -15.17 10.09 12.37
CA ALA A 77 -14.85 9.49 13.66
C ALA A 77 -13.38 9.68 14.06
N LEU A 78 -12.48 9.94 13.10
CA LEU A 78 -11.05 10.10 13.33
C LEU A 78 -10.61 11.56 13.50
N HIS A 79 -11.50 12.55 13.30
CA HIS A 79 -11.15 13.98 13.30
C HIS A 79 -10.52 14.49 14.60
N HIS A 80 -10.76 13.80 15.72
CA HIS A 80 -10.16 14.15 17.01
C HIS A 80 -8.75 13.56 17.20
N ILE A 81 -8.33 12.66 16.31
CA ILE A 81 -7.03 11.99 16.34
C ILE A 81 -6.09 12.76 15.41
N PRO A 82 -4.94 13.26 15.90
CA PRO A 82 -3.96 13.91 15.04
C PRO A 82 -3.31 12.86 14.12
N ALA A 83 -3.00 13.25 12.88
CA ALA A 83 -2.44 12.35 11.88
C ALA A 83 -1.33 13.01 11.05
N VAL A 84 -0.37 12.22 10.59
CA VAL A 84 0.60 12.63 9.57
C VAL A 84 0.53 11.66 8.40
N LEU A 85 0.19 12.17 7.23
CA LEU A 85 0.08 11.43 5.98
C LEU A 85 1.38 11.65 5.18
N ILE A 86 2.17 10.59 5.01
CA ILE A 86 3.49 10.65 4.37
C ILE A 86 3.42 9.86 3.08
N GLN A 87 3.77 10.50 1.97
CA GLN A 87 3.56 9.92 0.64
C GLN A 87 4.71 10.27 -0.31
N GLY A 88 5.21 9.29 -1.05
CA GLY A 88 6.11 9.53 -2.17
C GLY A 88 5.35 10.01 -3.40
N LYS A 89 5.85 11.04 -4.07
CA LYS A 89 5.22 11.65 -5.26
C LYS A 89 5.22 10.73 -6.46
N LEU A 90 6.17 9.80 -6.52
CA LEU A 90 6.31 8.84 -7.62
C LEU A 90 5.60 7.51 -7.33
N ASP A 91 4.82 7.43 -6.24
CA ASP A 91 4.07 6.22 -5.89
C ASP A 91 2.91 6.03 -6.87
N VAL A 92 3.07 5.06 -7.78
CA VAL A 92 2.01 4.66 -8.72
C VAL A 92 1.11 3.56 -8.14
N SER A 93 1.56 2.85 -7.11
CA SER A 93 0.77 1.84 -6.38
C SER A 93 -0.33 2.51 -5.58
N GLY A 94 0.04 3.58 -4.86
CA GLY A 94 -0.84 4.43 -4.06
C GLY A 94 -0.68 5.90 -4.43
N PRO A 95 -1.38 6.38 -5.48
CA PRO A 95 -1.20 7.76 -5.95
C PRO A 95 -1.44 8.82 -4.86
N ALA A 96 -0.59 9.83 -4.83
CA ALA A 96 -0.64 10.89 -3.82
C ALA A 96 -1.95 11.67 -3.77
N ALA A 97 -2.75 11.61 -4.84
CA ALA A 97 -4.11 12.15 -4.86
C ALA A 97 -4.96 11.61 -3.70
N THR A 98 -4.90 10.30 -3.40
CA THR A 98 -5.71 9.70 -2.33
C THR A 98 -5.33 10.27 -0.96
N ALA A 99 -4.03 10.32 -0.64
CA ALA A 99 -3.53 10.88 0.61
C ALA A 99 -3.83 12.39 0.72
N TRP A 100 -3.77 13.11 -0.39
CA TRP A 100 -4.14 14.53 -0.44
C TRP A 100 -5.63 14.78 -0.17
N GLU A 101 -6.51 14.01 -0.81
CA GLU A 101 -7.95 14.10 -0.54
C GLU A 101 -8.28 13.76 0.91
N LEU A 102 -7.62 12.73 1.47
CA LEU A 102 -7.75 12.37 2.88
C LEU A 102 -7.30 13.51 3.80
N HIS A 103 -6.16 14.15 3.51
CA HIS A 103 -5.66 15.29 4.28
C HIS A 103 -6.68 16.44 4.32
N LYS A 104 -7.23 16.81 3.15
CA LYS A 104 -8.24 17.88 3.05
C LYS A 104 -9.49 17.57 3.86
N ALA A 105 -9.87 16.30 3.94
CA ALA A 105 -11.08 15.86 4.63
C ALA A 105 -10.87 15.56 6.13
N TRP A 106 -9.63 15.46 6.62
CA TRP A 106 -9.29 15.15 8.01
C TRP A 106 -8.67 16.37 8.71
N PRO A 107 -9.48 17.17 9.45
CA PRO A 107 -8.99 18.31 10.22
C PRO A 107 -7.94 17.87 11.26
N GLY A 108 -6.82 18.57 11.32
CA GLY A 108 -5.72 18.22 12.24
C GLY A 108 -4.73 17.19 11.67
N SER A 109 -4.95 16.69 10.46
CA SER A 109 -3.92 15.94 9.74
C SER A 109 -2.86 16.87 9.15
N ARG A 110 -1.66 16.33 8.90
CA ARG A 110 -0.55 17.02 8.22
C ARG A 110 -0.09 16.18 7.05
N PHE A 111 0.03 16.77 5.86
CA PHE A 111 0.51 16.06 4.67
C PHE A 111 1.99 16.35 4.41
N VAL A 112 2.76 15.28 4.16
CA VAL A 112 4.18 15.33 3.84
C VAL A 112 4.39 14.59 2.52
N LEU A 113 4.62 15.34 1.46
CA LEU A 113 4.96 14.79 0.14
C LEU A 113 6.48 14.73 -0.01
N ILE A 114 7.00 13.58 -0.41
CA ILE A 114 8.41 13.35 -0.72
C ILE A 114 8.57 13.33 -2.24
N ASP A 115 9.31 14.29 -2.80
CA ASP A 115 9.34 14.54 -4.24
C ASP A 115 10.04 13.45 -5.06
N ASP A 116 11.07 12.80 -4.49
CA ASP A 116 11.99 11.88 -5.18
C ASP A 116 11.78 10.40 -4.85
N GLU A 117 10.77 10.07 -4.03
CA GLU A 117 10.45 8.69 -3.63
C GLU A 117 9.10 8.23 -4.17
N GLY A 118 8.96 6.91 -4.34
CA GLY A 118 7.72 6.25 -4.77
C GLY A 118 6.99 5.59 -3.60
N HIS A 119 6.78 4.28 -3.68
CA HIS A 119 6.02 3.55 -2.65
C HIS A 119 6.74 3.50 -1.29
N GLY A 120 8.05 3.72 -1.28
CA GLY A 120 8.84 3.88 -0.07
C GLY A 120 10.19 4.53 -0.36
N GLY A 121 10.96 4.73 0.71
CA GLY A 121 12.34 5.19 0.63
C GLY A 121 12.86 5.76 1.95
N PRO A 122 14.17 6.06 2.02
CA PRO A 122 14.81 6.59 3.22
C PRO A 122 14.16 7.88 3.76
N ALA A 123 13.77 8.82 2.91
CA ALA A 123 13.20 10.10 3.32
C ALA A 123 11.80 9.93 3.91
N MET A 124 10.97 9.04 3.35
CA MET A 124 9.70 8.62 3.93
C MET A 124 9.90 7.98 5.31
N ILE A 125 10.87 7.07 5.47
CA ILE A 125 11.20 6.48 6.77
C ILE A 125 11.61 7.55 7.78
N GLN A 126 12.47 8.50 7.39
CA GLN A 126 12.88 9.60 8.26
C GLN A 126 11.71 10.52 8.62
N ALA A 127 10.81 10.79 7.69
CA ALA A 127 9.59 11.56 7.97
C ALA A 127 8.67 10.82 8.96
N MET A 128 8.55 9.50 8.82
CA MET A 128 7.78 8.66 9.73
C MET A 128 8.38 8.68 11.14
N MET A 129 9.70 8.50 11.26
CA MET A 129 10.40 8.59 12.55
C MET A 129 10.19 9.95 13.23
N ARG A 130 10.28 11.05 12.48
CA ARG A 130 10.00 12.40 13.01
C ARG A 130 8.55 12.56 13.46
N ALA A 131 7.58 12.01 12.73
CA ALA A 131 6.17 12.07 13.10
C ALA A 131 5.91 11.29 14.40
N ILE A 132 6.46 10.08 14.52
CA ILE A 132 6.35 9.25 15.73
C ILE A 132 6.98 9.97 16.92
N ALA A 133 8.19 10.51 16.78
CA ALA A 133 8.88 11.24 17.84
C ALA A 133 8.06 12.47 18.30
N ALA A 134 7.51 13.23 17.34
CA ALA A 134 6.67 14.39 17.66
C ALA A 134 5.41 14.01 18.45
N PHE A 135 4.75 12.89 18.12
CA PHE A 135 3.61 12.40 18.89
C PHE A 135 3.98 11.92 20.30
N ALA A 136 5.18 11.37 20.49
CA ALA A 136 5.65 10.94 21.81
C ALA A 136 5.99 12.12 22.74
N GLU A 137 6.34 13.28 22.18
CA GLU A 137 6.63 14.50 22.92
C GLU A 137 5.37 15.31 23.29
N GLN A 138 4.21 14.99 22.70
CA GLN A 138 2.96 15.64 23.09
C GLN A 138 2.49 15.06 24.43
N PRO A 139 2.25 15.89 25.46
CA PRO A 139 1.63 15.41 26.69
C PRO A 139 0.25 14.81 26.36
N GLU A 140 -0.11 13.73 27.05
CA GLU A 140 -1.47 13.16 27.00
C GLU A 140 -2.51 14.29 27.21
N PRO A 141 -3.62 14.27 26.45
CA PRO A 141 -4.64 15.33 26.51
C PRO A 141 -5.28 15.50 27.89
#